data_AF-A0A850BWG9-F1
#
_entry.id   AF-A0A850BWG9-F1
#
_cell.length_a   1.000
_cell.length_b   1.000
_cell.length_c   1.000
_cell.angle_alpha   90.00
_cell.angle_beta   90.00
_cell.angle_gamma   90.00
#
_symmetry.space_group_name_H-M   'P 1'
#
loop_
_entity.id
_entity.type
_entity.pdbx_description
1 polymer ?
#
loop_
_entity_poly.entity_id
_entity_poly.type
_entity_poly.pdbx_seq_one_letter_code
_entity_poly.pdbx_strand_id
1 'polypeptide(L)'
;MTETTSPPPERTGLLIWMILSQILTVLSLIPWLLMAGLSVMAFDQGSTPEAWTFVIAVWSYPILPIILVIAAWIAYARRRNHSAAVLSGLSFAPPLLCIAFIWASNAIWFAQNGGLDAFKP
;
A
#
# COMPACT_ATOMS: atom_id res chain seq x y z
N MET A 1 20.84 -35.44 21.64
CA MET A 1 20.64 -35.14 20.21
C MET A 1 19.47 -34.19 20.12
N THR A 2 19.72 -32.91 19.85
CA THR A 2 18.66 -31.92 19.64
C THR A 2 18.26 -31.97 18.17
N GLU A 3 17.13 -32.59 17.86
CA GLU A 3 16.55 -32.51 16.52
C GLU A 3 16.25 -31.04 16.21
N THR A 4 17.02 -30.46 15.29
CA THR A 4 16.70 -29.17 14.70
C THR A 4 15.51 -29.39 13.77
N THR A 5 14.30 -29.34 14.32
CA THR A 5 13.06 -29.37 13.52
C THR A 5 13.00 -28.08 12.71
N SER A 6 13.58 -28.10 11.51
CA SER A 6 13.38 -27.02 10.54
C SER A 6 11.87 -26.92 10.26
N PRO A 7 11.27 -25.73 10.37
CA PRO A 7 9.86 -25.58 10.05
C PRO A 7 9.60 -26.02 8.60
N PRO A 8 8.45 -26.64 8.30
CA PRO A 8 8.15 -27.13 6.97
C PRO A 8 8.28 -25.99 5.95
N PRO A 9 8.84 -26.25 4.75
CA PRO A 9 9.26 -25.23 3.79
C PRO A 9 8.14 -24.24 3.42
N GLU A 10 6.88 -24.69 3.42
CA GLU A 10 5.68 -23.87 3.16
C GLU A 10 5.52 -22.71 4.17
N ARG A 11 5.84 -22.93 5.45
CA ARG A 11 5.69 -21.90 6.49
C ARG A 11 6.80 -20.86 6.47
N THR A 12 8.01 -21.27 6.07
CA THR A 12 9.15 -20.36 5.89
C THR A 12 8.89 -19.44 4.71
N GLY A 13 8.39 -19.97 3.59
CA GLY A 13 7.99 -19.16 2.43
C GLY A 13 6.91 -18.15 2.77
N LEU A 14 5.87 -18.57 3.50
CA LEU A 14 4.82 -17.66 3.99
C LEU A 14 5.36 -16.55 4.89
N LEU A 15 6.28 -16.89 5.80
CA LEU A 15 6.86 -15.90 6.71
C LEU A 15 7.72 -14.88 5.93
N ILE A 16 8.52 -15.33 4.96
CA ILE A 16 9.26 -14.45 4.05
C ILE A 16 8.31 -13.53 3.28
N TRP A 17 7.23 -14.09 2.73
CA TRP A 17 6.19 -13.31 2.04
C TRP A 17 5.61 -12.22 2.95
N MET A 18 5.25 -12.56 4.19
CA MET A 18 4.72 -11.59 5.15
C MET A 18 5.72 -10.49 5.49
N ILE A 19 7.01 -10.81 5.64
CA ILE A 19 8.02 -9.78 5.88
C ILE A 19 8.16 -8.85 4.67
N LEU A 20 8.24 -9.43 3.47
CA LEU A 20 8.38 -8.65 2.23
C LEU A 20 7.17 -7.75 1.99
N SER A 21 5.96 -8.24 2.16
CA SER A 21 4.75 -7.42 2.03
C SER A 21 4.70 -6.28 3.05
N GLN A 22 5.33 -6.45 4.22
CA GLN A 22 5.30 -5.45 5.28
C GLN A 22 6.32 -4.36 4.98
N ILE A 23 7.47 -4.73 4.42
CA ILE A 23 8.44 -3.78 3.85
C ILE A 23 7.77 -2.98 2.73
N LEU A 24 7.09 -3.65 1.79
CA LEU A 24 6.35 -2.96 0.70
C LEU A 24 5.26 -2.03 1.24
N THR A 25 4.55 -2.46 2.28
CA THR A 25 3.54 -1.63 2.96
C THR A 25 4.18 -0.36 3.53
N VAL A 26 5.32 -0.48 4.23
CA VAL A 26 6.04 0.69 4.77
C VAL A 26 6.56 1.59 3.65
N LEU A 27 7.15 1.03 2.59
CA LEU A 27 7.62 1.81 1.44
C LEU A 27 6.48 2.57 0.77
N SER A 28 5.28 1.99 0.74
CA SER A 28 4.10 2.66 0.20
C SER A 28 3.65 3.88 1.02
N LEU A 29 4.08 3.99 2.28
CA LEU A 29 3.82 5.17 3.11
C LEU A 29 4.68 6.38 2.71
N ILE A 30 5.77 6.19 1.96
CA ILE A 30 6.62 7.29 1.49
C ILE A 30 5.84 8.29 0.62
N PRO A 31 5.18 7.88 -0.48
CA PRO A 31 4.36 8.81 -1.27
C PRO A 31 3.15 9.33 -0.48
N TRP A 32 2.57 8.52 0.41
CA TRP A 32 1.51 9.00 1.31
C TRP A 32 1.99 10.15 2.21
N LEU A 33 3.21 10.08 2.76
CA LEU A 33 3.76 11.12 3.63
C LEU A 33 3.86 12.47 2.91
N LEU A 34 4.23 12.45 1.62
CA LEU A 34 4.22 13.64 0.77
C LEU A 34 2.80 14.21 0.63
N MET A 35 1.81 13.36 0.34
CA MET A 35 0.41 13.78 0.25
C MET A 35 -0.15 14.29 1.58
N ALA A 36 0.24 13.68 2.70
CA ALA A 36 -0.15 14.14 4.03
C ALA A 36 0.39 15.55 4.30
N GLY A 37 1.64 15.84 3.94
CA GLY A 37 2.21 17.19 4.03
C GLY A 37 1.49 18.20 3.14
N LEU A 38 1.27 17.85 1.87
CA LEU A 38 0.53 18.70 0.91
C LEU A 38 -0.92 18.92 1.32
N SER A 39 -1.55 17.96 2.02
CA SER A 39 -2.96 18.06 2.39
C SER A 39 -3.23 19.24 3.33
N VAL A 40 -2.26 19.62 4.17
CA VAL A 40 -2.39 20.75 5.11
C VAL A 40 -2.49 22.09 4.40
N MET A 41 -1.96 22.22 3.17
CA MET A 41 -2.12 23.42 2.33
C MET A 41 -3.58 23.69 1.95
N ALA A 42 -4.48 22.72 2.11
CA ALA A 42 -5.92 22.96 1.95
C ALA A 42 -6.46 24.02 2.94
N PHE A 43 -5.74 24.28 4.04
CA PHE A 43 -6.07 25.33 4.99
C PHE A 43 -5.60 26.73 4.58
N ASP A 44 -4.87 26.90 3.47
CA ASP A 44 -4.40 28.21 3.01
C ASP A 44 -5.57 29.15 2.65
N GLN A 45 -6.72 28.59 2.26
CA GLN A 45 -7.96 29.32 1.99
C GLN A 45 -8.85 29.47 3.24
N GLY A 46 -8.37 29.04 4.41
CA GLY A 46 -9.08 29.08 5.69
C GLY A 46 -9.45 27.69 6.25
N SER A 47 -9.80 27.65 7.54
CA SER A 47 -10.25 26.43 8.22
C SER A 47 -11.73 26.19 7.94
N THR A 48 -12.03 25.50 6.83
CA THR A 48 -13.40 25.09 6.47
C THR A 48 -13.65 23.60 6.74
N PRO A 49 -14.91 23.16 6.87
CA PRO A 49 -15.24 21.75 7.00
C PRO A 49 -14.69 20.87 5.86
N GLU A 50 -14.62 21.41 4.65
CA GLU A 50 -14.09 20.72 3.46
C GLU A 50 -12.58 20.47 3.59
N ALA A 51 -11.81 21.48 4.04
CA ALA A 51 -10.37 21.35 4.27
C ALA A 51 -10.08 20.30 5.35
N TRP A 52 -10.83 20.31 6.45
CA TRP A 52 -10.75 19.28 7.49
C TRP A 52 -11.09 17.89 6.96
N THR A 53 -12.16 17.76 6.18
CA THR A 53 -12.58 16.48 5.60
C THR A 53 -11.48 15.90 4.70
N PHE A 54 -10.87 16.73 3.86
CA PHE A 54 -9.78 16.32 2.98
C PHE A 54 -8.55 15.85 3.77
N VAL A 55 -8.10 16.64 4.75
CA VAL A 55 -6.93 16.30 5.57
C VAL A 55 -7.18 15.02 6.37
N ILE A 56 -8.33 14.90 7.03
CA ILE A 56 -8.69 13.69 7.77
C ILE A 56 -8.73 12.46 6.84
N ALA A 57 -9.29 12.58 5.64
CA ALA A 57 -9.34 11.49 4.68
C ALA A 57 -7.93 11.03 4.28
N VAL A 58 -7.03 11.97 3.96
CA VAL A 58 -5.63 11.65 3.60
C VAL A 58 -4.90 11.01 4.78
N TRP A 59 -5.05 11.56 5.98
CA TRP A 59 -4.38 11.08 7.19
C TRP A 59 -4.92 9.74 7.71
N SER A 60 -6.14 9.35 7.32
CA SER A 60 -6.74 8.07 7.69
C SER A 60 -6.15 6.87 6.92
N TYR A 61 -5.47 7.11 5.79
CA TYR A 61 -4.90 6.08 4.94
C TYR A 61 -4.10 4.98 5.68
N PRO A 62 -3.12 5.29 6.56
CA PRO A 62 -2.31 4.27 7.24
C PRO A 62 -3.11 3.35 8.19
N ILE A 63 -4.32 3.75 8.60
CA ILE A 63 -5.15 2.96 9.53
C ILE A 63 -5.47 1.58 8.91
N LEU A 64 -5.83 1.54 7.63
CA LEU A 64 -6.25 0.31 6.96
C LEU A 64 -5.09 -0.70 6.78
N PRO A 65 -3.91 -0.30 6.26
CA PRO A 65 -2.72 -1.17 6.25
C PRO A 65 -2.34 -1.69 7.62
N ILE A 66 -2.40 -0.87 8.68
CA ILE A 66 -2.08 -1.30 10.05
C ILE A 66 -3.03 -2.41 10.50
N ILE A 67 -4.34 -2.23 10.31
CA ILE A 67 -5.34 -3.24 10.66
C ILE A 67 -5.09 -4.54 9.90
N LEU A 68 -4.80 -4.46 8.60
CA LEU A 68 -4.53 -5.63 7.75
C LEU A 68 -3.26 -6.37 8.17
N VAL A 69 -2.18 -5.66 8.49
CA VAL A 69 -0.94 -6.26 9.00
C VAL A 69 -1.19 -6.99 10.32
N ILE A 70 -1.89 -6.36 11.26
CA ILE A 70 -2.25 -7.00 12.54
C ILE A 70 -3.09 -8.26 12.29
N ALA A 71 -4.11 -8.18 11.43
CA ALA A 71 -4.95 -9.31 11.09
C ALA A 71 -4.16 -10.45 10.41
N ALA A 72 -3.18 -10.14 9.57
CA ALA A 72 -2.29 -11.12 8.92
C ALA A 72 -1.46 -11.90 9.95
N TRP A 73 -0.87 -11.21 10.93
CA TRP A 73 -0.10 -11.86 12.00
C TRP A 73 -0.99 -12.70 12.94
N ILE A 74 -2.20 -12.23 13.26
CA ILE A 74 -3.18 -13.01 14.01
C ILE A 74 -3.57 -14.29 13.24
N ALA A 75 -3.80 -14.19 11.92
CA ALA A 75 -4.12 -15.33 11.08
C ALA A 75 -2.95 -16.34 11.01
N TYR A 76 -1.71 -15.85 10.93
CA TYR A 76 -0.50 -16.67 10.96
C TYR A 76 -0.36 -17.45 12.28
N ALA A 77 -0.61 -16.77 13.41
CA ALA A 77 -0.59 -17.37 14.74
C ALA A 77 -1.69 -18.44 14.91
N ARG A 78 -2.88 -18.21 14.31
CA ARG A 78 -4.00 -19.17 14.30
C ARG A 78 -3.85 -20.31 13.27
N ARG A 79 -2.67 -20.46 12.66
CA ARG A 79 -2.35 -21.46 11.62
C ARG A 79 -3.22 -21.38 10.37
N ARG A 80 -3.85 -20.23 10.10
CA ARG A 80 -4.63 -19.97 8.89
C ARG A 80 -3.72 -19.40 7.79
N ASN A 81 -2.86 -20.25 7.24
CA ASN A 81 -1.80 -19.86 6.30
C ASN A 81 -2.33 -19.06 5.08
N HIS A 82 -3.43 -19.52 4.46
CA HIS A 82 -4.03 -18.85 3.31
C HIS A 82 -4.53 -17.43 3.65
N SER A 83 -5.26 -17.28 4.76
CA SER A 83 -5.74 -15.96 5.22
C SER A 83 -4.58 -15.03 5.56
N ALA A 84 -3.52 -15.55 6.18
CA ALA A 84 -2.32 -14.75 6.47
C ALA A 84 -1.68 -14.22 5.19
N ALA A 85 -1.53 -15.05 4.15
CA ALA A 85 -0.97 -14.63 2.86
C ALA A 85 -1.80 -13.54 2.19
N VAL A 86 -3.13 -13.71 2.16
CA VAL A 86 -4.06 -12.75 1.54
C VAL A 86 -4.08 -11.43 2.30
N LEU A 87 -4.21 -11.45 3.63
CA LEU A 87 -4.25 -10.23 4.45
C LEU A 87 -2.94 -9.44 4.36
N SER A 88 -1.82 -10.15 4.34
CA SER A 88 -0.49 -9.56 4.16
C SER A 88 -0.29 -9.00 2.74
N GLY A 89 -0.82 -9.68 1.73
CA GLY A 89 -0.88 -9.19 0.35
C GLY A 89 -1.70 -7.91 0.22
N LEU A 90 -2.83 -7.87 0.89
CA LEU A 90 -3.79 -6.78 0.79
C LEU A 90 -3.31 -5.49 1.46
N SER A 91 -2.42 -5.57 2.46
CA SER A 91 -1.94 -4.38 3.18
C SER A 91 -1.20 -3.37 2.31
N PHE A 92 -0.57 -3.82 1.21
CA PHE A 92 0.11 -2.96 0.22
C PHE A 92 -0.64 -2.87 -1.12
N ALA A 93 -1.86 -3.42 -1.22
CA ALA A 93 -2.63 -3.40 -2.46
C ALA A 93 -3.19 -2.01 -2.84
N PRO A 94 -3.76 -1.19 -1.93
CA PRO A 94 -4.25 0.15 -2.29
C PRO A 94 -3.22 1.05 -3.01
N PRO A 95 -1.96 1.16 -2.55
CA PRO A 95 -0.97 1.98 -3.22
C PRO A 95 -0.54 1.39 -4.58
N LEU A 96 -0.47 0.06 -4.70
CA LEU A 96 -0.21 -0.59 -5.99
C LEU A 96 -1.34 -0.35 -7.00
N LEU A 97 -2.59 -0.40 -6.55
CA LEU A 97 -3.75 -0.09 -7.41
C LEU A 97 -3.72 1.36 -7.86
N CYS A 98 -3.38 2.31 -6.99
CA CYS A 98 -3.21 3.72 -7.37
C CYS A 98 -2.09 3.89 -8.40
N ILE A 99 -0.92 3.27 -8.19
CA ILE A 99 0.20 3.33 -9.15
C ILE A 99 -0.20 2.72 -10.50
N ALA A 100 -0.85 1.55 -10.48
CA ALA A 100 -1.35 0.89 -11.69
C ALA A 100 -2.38 1.76 -12.42
N PHE A 101 -3.29 2.42 -11.69
CA PHE A 101 -4.26 3.35 -12.27
C PHE A 101 -3.60 4.57 -12.91
N ILE A 102 -2.60 5.18 -12.23
CA ILE A 102 -1.83 6.30 -12.77
C ILE A 102 -1.11 5.87 -14.05
N TRP A 103 -0.47 4.71 -14.06
CA TRP A 103 0.20 4.18 -15.25
C TRP A 103 -0.77 3.91 -16.39
N ALA A 104 -1.90 3.27 -16.11
CA ALA A 104 -2.94 3.00 -17.11
C ALA A 104 -3.48 4.30 -17.70
N SER A 105 -3.78 5.30 -16.86
CA SER A 105 -4.27 6.61 -17.30
C SER A 105 -3.25 7.32 -18.19
N ASN A 106 -1.96 7.31 -17.80
CA ASN A 106 -0.89 7.90 -18.61
C ASN A 106 -0.69 7.17 -19.93
N ALA A 107 -0.75 5.84 -19.95
CA ALA A 107 -0.60 5.05 -21.16
C ALA A 107 -1.74 5.31 -22.16
N ILE A 108 -2.97 5.44 -21.65
CA ILE A 108 -4.15 5.80 -22.48
C ILE A 108 -3.98 7.20 -23.08
N TRP A 109 -3.63 8.19 -22.26
CA TRP A 109 -3.37 9.55 -22.74
C TRP A 109 -2.27 9.58 -23.82
N PHE A 110 -1.16 8.87 -23.58
CA PHE A 110 -0.05 8.80 -24.52
C PHE A 110 -0.47 8.17 -25.86
N ALA A 111 -1.31 7.13 -25.83
CA ALA A 111 -1.85 6.51 -27.03
C ALA A 111 -2.83 7.42 -27.79
N GLN A 112 -3.60 8.27 -27.09
CA GLN A 112 -4.54 9.21 -27.70
C GLN A 112 -3.85 10.43 -28.32
N ASN A 113 -2.72 10.86 -27.77
CA ASN A 113 -2.07 12.13 -28.11
C ASN A 113 -0.87 12.01 -29.07
N GLY A 114 -0.72 10.88 -29.78
CA GLY A 114 0.33 10.71 -30.79
C GLY A 114 1.68 10.25 -30.23
N GLY A 115 1.71 9.75 -28.99
CA GLY A 115 2.90 9.14 -28.40
C GLY A 115 4.12 10.05 -28.37
N LEU A 116 5.22 9.63 -28.99
CA LEU A 116 6.47 10.42 -29.04
C LEU A 116 6.36 11.67 -29.90
N ASP A 117 5.39 11.72 -30.82
CA ASP A 117 5.19 12.88 -31.69
C ASP A 117 4.58 14.07 -30.93
N ALA A 118 3.95 13.81 -29.77
CA ALA A 118 3.44 14.84 -28.86
C ALA A 118 4.54 15.72 -28.24
N PHE A 119 5.79 15.24 -28.24
CA PHE A 119 6.93 15.89 -27.59
C PHE A 119 7.93 16.48 -28.60
N LYS A 120 7.61 16.44 -29.90
CA LYS A 120 8.39 17.17 -30.90
C LYS A 120 8.14 18.67 -30.72
N PRO A 121 9.20 19.50 -30.67
CA PRO A 121 9.09 20.94 -30.45
C PRO A 121 8.40 21.67 -31.60
#